data_AF-A0A9D7VX58-F1
#
_entry.id   AF-A0A9D7VX58-F1
#
_cell.length_a   1.000
_cell.length_b   1.000
_cell.length_c   1.000
_cell.angle_alpha   90.00
_cell.angle_beta   90.00
_cell.angle_gamma   90.00
#
_symmetry.space_group_name_H-M   'P 1'
#
loop_
_entity.id
_entity.type
_entity.pdbx_description
1 polymer ?
#
loop_
_entity_poly.entity_id
_entity_poly.type
_entity_poly.pdbx_seq_one_letter_code
_entity_poly.pdbx_strand_id
1 'polypeptide(L)'
;GTDFGRQHAKAFASAGIANISFNNPLWGLEHLLQNGGAAYLPYRLVEQHLANNSLFILDGVPEFTRRVYFSRNDEATSQWQWLDQAIGMI
;
A
#
# COMPACT_ATOMS: atom_id res chain seq x y z
N GLY A 1 -1.53 -7.78 3.77
CA GLY A 1 -2.39 -7.52 4.95
C GLY A 1 -3.64 -8.37 4.87
N THR A 2 -4.28 -8.67 6.00
CA THR A 2 -5.36 -9.68 6.07
C THR A 2 -6.58 -9.36 5.20
N ASP A 3 -7.10 -8.12 5.26
CA ASP A 3 -8.26 -7.73 4.45
C ASP A 3 -7.94 -7.72 2.95
N PHE A 4 -6.78 -7.17 2.57
CA PHE A 4 -6.28 -7.24 1.20
C PHE A 4 -6.17 -8.68 0.72
N GLY A 5 -5.55 -9.57 1.51
CA GLY A 5 -5.38 -10.98 1.12
C GLY A 5 -6.72 -11.68 0.88
N ARG A 6 -7.72 -11.41 1.71
CA ARG A 6 -9.08 -11.93 1.54
C ARG A 6 -9.76 -11.38 0.28
N GLN A 7 -9.69 -10.07 0.05
CA GLN A 7 -10.29 -9.42 -1.12
C GLN A 7 -9.61 -9.88 -2.42
N HIS A 8 -8.28 -9.96 -2.42
CA HIS A 8 -7.49 -10.46 -3.54
C HIS A 8 -7.83 -11.91 -3.87
N ALA A 9 -7.86 -12.81 -2.88
CA ALA A 9 -8.24 -14.20 -3.08
C ALA A 9 -9.66 -14.36 -3.65
N LYS A 10 -10.59 -13.48 -3.27
CA LYS A 10 -11.94 -13.46 -3.85
C LYS A 10 -11.95 -12.98 -5.29
N ALA A 11 -11.24 -11.89 -5.60
CA ALA A 11 -11.20 -11.31 -6.94
C ALA A 11 -10.47 -12.18 -7.96
N PHE A 12 -9.48 -12.95 -7.50
CA PHE A 12 -8.62 -13.79 -8.31
C PHE A 12 -8.77 -15.29 -8.00
N ALA A 13 -9.94 -15.72 -7.52
CA ALA A 13 -10.18 -17.11 -7.10
C ALA A 13 -9.91 -18.16 -8.20
N SER A 14 -9.99 -17.76 -9.47
CA SER A 14 -9.76 -18.61 -10.64
C SER A 14 -8.43 -18.31 -11.36
N ALA A 15 -7.73 -17.24 -10.97
CA ALA A 15 -6.37 -17.02 -11.44
C ALA A 15 -5.45 -17.90 -10.57
N GLY A 16 -4.44 -18.52 -11.17
CA GLY A 16 -3.47 -19.31 -10.41
C GLY A 16 -2.87 -18.53 -9.23
N ILE A 17 -2.23 -19.24 -8.31
CA ILE A 17 -1.56 -18.61 -7.17
C ILE A 17 -0.50 -17.64 -7.71
N ALA A 18 -0.39 -16.45 -7.11
CA ALA A 18 0.72 -15.54 -7.41
C ALA A 18 2.04 -16.31 -7.30
N ASN A 19 2.87 -16.26 -8.36
CA ASN A 19 4.12 -17.03 -8.41
C ASN A 19 5.06 -16.72 -7.24
N ILE A 20 4.97 -15.52 -6.65
CA ILE A 20 5.81 -15.05 -5.55
C ILE A 20 4.98 -14.14 -4.63
N SER A 21 5.19 -14.24 -3.31
CA SER A 21 4.58 -13.34 -2.32
C SER A 21 5.62 -12.77 -1.36
N PHE A 22 5.45 -11.52 -0.98
CA PHE A 22 6.33 -10.80 -0.05
C PHE A 22 5.56 -10.35 1.19
N ASN A 23 6.16 -10.52 2.36
CA ASN A 23 5.64 -9.99 3.62
C ASN A 23 6.00 -8.51 3.83
N ASN A 24 6.99 -8.01 3.10
CA ASN A 24 7.42 -6.61 3.09
C ASN A 24 7.18 -5.99 1.70
N PRO A 25 6.36 -4.92 1.58
CA PRO A 25 6.09 -4.30 0.29
C PRO A 25 7.33 -3.65 -0.35
N LEU A 26 8.34 -3.26 0.42
CA LEU A 26 9.59 -2.71 -0.12
C LEU A 26 10.37 -3.76 -0.91
N TRP A 27 10.46 -4.99 -0.41
CA TRP A 27 11.11 -6.09 -1.12
C TRP A 27 10.32 -6.48 -2.37
N GLY A 28 8.99 -6.41 -2.31
CA GLY A 28 8.15 -6.60 -3.49
C GLY A 28 8.40 -5.54 -4.57
N LEU A 29 8.53 -4.27 -4.18
CA LEU A 29 8.88 -3.18 -5.10
C LEU A 29 10.28 -3.37 -5.69
N GLU A 30 11.28 -3.68 -4.85
CA GLU A 30 12.65 -3.92 -5.32
C GLU A 30 12.71 -5.08 -6.33
N HIS A 31 12.02 -6.19 -6.03
CA HIS A 31 11.94 -7.31 -6.95
C HIS A 31 11.27 -6.92 -8.28
N LEU A 32 10.16 -6.16 -8.23
CA LEU A 32 9.45 -5.67 -9.40
C LEU A 32 10.35 -4.77 -10.27
N LEU A 33 11.13 -3.88 -9.66
CA LEU A 33 12.04 -2.99 -10.38
C LEU A 33 13.22 -3.74 -11.01
N GLN A 34 13.72 -4.79 -10.36
CA GLN A 34 14.87 -5.56 -10.85
C GLN A 34 14.50 -6.62 -11.90
N ASN A 35 13.32 -7.23 -11.78
CA ASN A 35 12.93 -8.42 -12.56
C ASN A 35 11.71 -8.19 -13.47
N GLY A 36 11.04 -7.04 -13.34
CA GLY A 36 9.79 -6.75 -14.02
C GLY A 36 8.59 -7.53 -13.44
N GLY A 37 7.47 -7.48 -14.15
CA GLY A 37 6.22 -8.13 -13.77
C GLY A 37 5.13 -7.15 -13.36
N ALA A 38 4.17 -7.63 -12.57
CA ALA A 38 3.05 -6.85 -12.06
C ALA A 38 2.78 -7.21 -10.60
N ALA A 39 2.43 -6.22 -9.78
CA ALA A 39 2.16 -6.42 -8.37
C ALA A 39 1.15 -5.40 -7.84
N TYR A 40 0.40 -5.81 -6.82
CA TYR A 40 -0.34 -4.87 -5.97
C TYR A 40 0.59 -4.32 -4.89
N LEU A 41 0.83 -3.00 -4.91
CA LEU A 41 1.64 -2.28 -3.95
C LEU A 41 0.86 -1.06 -3.40
N PRO A 42 1.13 -0.61 -2.17
CA PRO A 42 0.55 0.64 -1.67
C PRO A 42 0.93 1.82 -2.58
N TYR A 43 -0.06 2.60 -3.01
CA TYR A 43 0.15 3.74 -3.92
C TYR A 43 1.28 4.69 -3.46
N ARG A 44 1.27 5.05 -2.16
CA ARG A 44 2.28 5.91 -1.54
C ARG A 44 3.72 5.41 -1.69
N LEU A 45 3.91 4.10 -1.88
CA LEU A 45 5.23 3.52 -2.08
C LEU A 45 5.74 3.68 -3.52
N VAL A 46 4.84 3.74 -4.49
CA VAL A 46 5.16 3.75 -5.93
C VAL A 46 4.94 5.10 -6.59
N GLU A 47 4.42 6.10 -5.87
CA GLU A 47 4.06 7.42 -6.41
C GLU A 47 5.20 8.08 -7.21
N GLN A 48 6.43 8.08 -6.67
CA GLN A 48 7.60 8.62 -7.37
C GLN A 48 7.94 7.83 -8.64
N HIS A 49 7.74 6.50 -8.61
CA HIS A 49 7.99 5.65 -9.77
C HIS A 49 6.96 5.84 -10.87
N LEU A 50 5.70 6.10 -10.50
CA LEU A 50 4.63 6.48 -11.42
C LEU A 50 4.91 7.85 -12.04
N ALA A 51 5.26 8.85 -11.21
CA ALA A 51 5.59 10.20 -11.68
C ALA A 51 6.77 10.20 -12.68
N ASN A 52 7.73 9.30 -12.48
CA ASN A 52 8.89 9.15 -13.35
C ASN A 52 8.68 8.19 -14.53
N ASN A 53 7.46 7.68 -14.76
CA ASN A 53 7.13 6.69 -15.80
C ASN A 53 8.01 5.42 -15.75
N SER A 54 8.48 5.05 -14.57
CA SER A 54 9.22 3.79 -14.34
C SER A 54 8.31 2.63 -13.95
N LEU A 55 7.09 2.93 -13.49
CA LEU A 55 6.00 1.99 -13.26
C LEU A 55 4.72 2.56 -13.87
N PHE A 56 3.77 1.67 -14.18
CA PHE A 56 2.49 2.02 -14.77
C PHE A 56 1.35 1.32 -14.03
N ILE A 57 0.21 1.99 -13.93
CA ILE A 57 -1.02 1.39 -13.41
C ILE A 57 -1.64 0.57 -14.55
N LEU A 58 -2.10 -0.64 -14.23
CA LEU A 58 -2.83 -1.48 -15.19
C LEU A 58 -4.31 -1.11 -15.15
N ASP A 59 -4.92 -0.97 -16.33
CA ASP A 59 -6.36 -0.75 -16.45
C ASP A 59 -7.15 -2.05 -16.32
N GLY A 60 -8.39 -1.96 -15.86
CA GLY A 60 -9.32 -3.09 -15.80
C GLY A 60 -9.02 -4.13 -14.73
N VAL A 61 -8.09 -3.85 -13.81
CA VAL A 61 -7.82 -4.72 -12.65
C VAL A 61 -8.58 -4.25 -11.40
N PRO A 62 -8.96 -5.16 -10.48
CA PRO A 62 -9.60 -4.79 -9.23
C PRO A 62 -8.77 -3.82 -8.38
N GLU A 63 -9.40 -2.76 -7.89
CA GLU A 63 -8.78 -1.85 -6.94
C GLU A 63 -9.04 -2.28 -5.49
N PHE A 64 -8.03 -2.07 -4.63
CA PHE A 64 -8.14 -2.38 -3.20
C PHE A 64 -7.76 -1.17 -2.37
N THR A 65 -8.66 -0.76 -1.48
CA THR A 65 -8.39 0.31 -0.51
C THR A 65 -8.06 -0.29 0.84
N ARG A 66 -6.97 0.20 1.46
CA ARG A 66 -6.62 -0.12 2.84
C ARG A 66 -6.79 1.12 3.71
N ARG A 67 -7.59 1.01 4.77
CA ARG A 67 -7.70 2.06 5.78
C ARG A 67 -6.43 2.08 6.64
N VAL A 68 -5.88 3.26 6.84
CA VAL A 68 -4.72 3.51 7.71
C VAL A 68 -5.21 4.31 8.91
N TYR A 69 -4.79 3.89 10.10
CA TYR A 69 -5.18 4.49 11.35
C TYR A 69 -3.96 5.12 12.00
N PHE A 70 -4.15 6.29 12.60
CA PHE A 70 -3.21 6.91 13.51
C PHE A 70 -3.76 6.71 14.92
N SER A 71 -2.93 6.18 15.83
CA SER A 71 -3.31 5.95 17.22
C SER A 71 -2.42 6.80 18.11
N ARG A 72 -3.06 7.57 19.00
CA ARG A 72 -2.37 8.36 20.03
C ARG A 72 -2.96 8.08 21.40
N ASN A 73 -2.20 8.42 22.42
CA ASN A 73 -2.74 8.53 23.78
C ASN A 73 -3.11 9.99 24.01
N ASP A 74 -4.40 10.28 24.18
CA ASP A 74 -4.87 11.67 24.30
C ASP A 74 -4.34 12.36 25.56
N GLU A 75 -4.19 11.64 26.68
CA GLU A 75 -3.66 12.20 27.91
C GLU A 75 -2.21 12.68 27.73
N ALA A 76 -1.35 11.81 27.21
CA ALA A 76 0.06 12.07 26.98
C ALA A 76 0.32 13.11 25.87
N THR A 77 -0.60 13.23 24.90
CA THR A 77 -0.43 14.13 23.75
C THR A 77 -1.24 15.42 23.85
N SER A 78 -2.03 15.60 24.91
CA SER A 78 -2.92 16.75 25.12
C SER A 78 -2.24 18.12 25.04
N GLN A 79 -0.95 18.20 25.38
CA GLN A 79 -0.18 19.45 25.38
C GLN A 79 0.65 19.64 24.10
N TRP A 80 0.65 18.67 23.19
CA TRP A 80 1.49 18.70 21.99
C TRP A 80 0.77 19.35 20.82
N GLN A 81 0.65 20.69 20.87
CA GLN A 81 0.02 21.46 19.80
C GLN A 81 0.65 21.21 18.41
N TRP A 82 1.96 20.93 18.38
CA TRP A 82 2.66 20.57 17.15
C TRP A 82 2.11 19.29 16.51
N LEU A 83 1.61 18.34 17.31
CA LEU A 83 1.07 17.08 16.80
C LEU A 83 -0.25 17.30 16.10
N ASP A 84 -1.13 18.11 16.69
CA ASP A 84 -2.43 18.46 16.09
C ASP A 84 -2.24 19.20 14.75
N GLN A 85 -1.26 20.10 14.69
CA GLN A 85 -0.87 20.76 13.44
C GLN A 85 -0.33 19.77 12.40
N ALA A 86 0.54 18.84 12.80
CA ALA A 86 1.15 17.87 11.90
C ALA A 86 0.14 16.88 11.28
N ILE A 87 -0.96 16.60 11.98
CA ILE A 87 -2.03 15.71 11.51
C ILE A 87 -3.23 16.46 10.90
N GLY A 88 -3.16 17.79 10.79
CA GLY A 88 -4.18 18.62 10.14
C GLY A 88 -5.50 18.72 10.91
N MET A 89 -5.47 18.64 12.24
CA MET A 89 -6.65 18.78 13.10
C MET A 89 -6.92 20.22 13.58
N ILE A 90 -6.00 21.15 13.30
CA ILE A 90 -6.08 22.60 13.51
C ILE A 90 -5.41 23.28 12.32
#